data_AF-A0A560JLG5-F1
#
_entry.id   AF-A0A560JLG5-F1
#
_cell.length_a   1.000
_cell.length_b   1.000
_cell.length_c   1.000
_cell.angle_alpha   90.00
_cell.angle_beta   90.00
_cell.angle_gamma   90.00
#
_symmetry.space_group_name_H-M   'P 1'
#
loop_
_entity.id
_entity.type
_entity.pdbx_description
1 polymer ?
#
loop_
_entity_poly.entity_id
_entity_poly.type
_entity_poly.pdbx_seq_one_letter_code
_entity_poly.pdbx_strand_id
1 'polypeptide(L)'
;MFPVVTTLVRSAVALAADGAGRAAAAGTCLSALRLLRQLVVQADGEVSAATLIDGSVGACLLQHKLTALKEVGEVPPAIPLPAPSLPGTREYALACDMVDNLVMVHQQMPGNQALVQACAEVLSALVGQMDGLPDSGALLDLLRDGAADTGDGMGVSIRTLPLH
;
A
#
# COMPACT_ATOMS: atom_id res chain seq x y z
N MET A 1 -4.72 -14.64 -9.62
CA MET A 1 -5.07 -14.19 -8.25
C MET A 1 -4.25 -15.01 -7.27
N PHE A 2 -3.38 -14.38 -6.49
CA PHE A 2 -2.49 -14.99 -5.50
C PHE A 2 -3.17 -15.01 -4.12
N PRO A 3 -3.75 -16.14 -3.66
CA PRO A 3 -4.49 -16.19 -2.40
C PRO A 3 -3.61 -15.90 -1.16
N VAL A 4 -2.32 -16.16 -1.27
CA VAL A 4 -1.33 -15.86 -0.23
C VAL A 4 -1.20 -14.35 0.01
N VAL A 5 -1.20 -13.54 -1.06
CA VAL A 5 -1.11 -12.06 -0.97
C VAL A 5 -2.32 -11.52 -0.23
N THR A 6 -3.52 -11.94 -0.63
CA THR A 6 -4.77 -11.54 0.02
C THR A 6 -4.79 -11.92 1.51
N THR A 7 -4.29 -13.12 1.85
CA THR A 7 -4.24 -13.58 3.25
C THR A 7 -3.28 -12.74 4.09
N LEU A 8 -2.07 -12.48 3.58
CA LEU A 8 -1.06 -11.67 4.27
C LEU A 8 -1.58 -10.27 4.57
N VAL A 9 -2.16 -9.61 3.56
CA VAL A 9 -2.72 -8.26 3.73
C VAL A 9 -3.85 -8.26 4.76
N ARG A 10 -4.80 -9.19 4.63
CA ARG A 10 -5.94 -9.28 5.55
C ARG A 10 -5.50 -9.52 6.99
N SER A 11 -4.54 -10.41 7.21
CA SER A 11 -4.02 -10.72 8.54
C SER A 11 -3.31 -9.53 9.17
N ALA A 12 -2.42 -8.84 8.44
CA ALA A 12 -1.72 -7.67 8.96
C ALA A 12 -2.69 -6.53 9.32
N VAL A 13 -3.68 -6.26 8.45
CA VAL A 13 -4.69 -5.23 8.66
C VAL A 13 -5.60 -5.57 9.85
N ALA A 14 -6.00 -6.84 10.00
CA ALA A 14 -6.77 -7.28 11.16
C ALA A 14 -5.97 -7.12 12.47
N LEU A 15 -4.69 -7.46 12.49
CA LEU A 15 -3.82 -7.28 13.65
C LEU A 15 -3.63 -5.80 14.02
N ALA A 16 -3.52 -4.91 13.03
CA ALA A 16 -3.45 -3.47 13.26
C ALA A 16 -4.78 -2.91 13.79
N ALA A 17 -5.90 -3.38 13.25
CA ALA A 17 -7.24 -2.97 13.70
C ALA A 17 -7.53 -3.40 15.15
N ASP A 18 -7.10 -4.60 15.54
CA ASP A 18 -7.26 -5.12 16.90
C ASP A 18 -6.48 -4.31 17.95
N GLY A 19 -5.30 -3.79 17.59
CA GLY A 19 -4.46 -3.03 18.50
C GLY A 19 -4.94 -1.59 18.76
N ALA A 20 -5.35 -0.88 17.71
CA ALA A 20 -5.58 0.58 17.76
C ALA A 20 -6.74 1.07 16.89
N GLY A 21 -7.59 0.17 16.39
CA GLY A 21 -8.80 0.49 15.63
C GLY A 21 -8.58 0.73 14.14
N ARG A 22 -9.66 1.09 13.44
CA ARG A 22 -9.67 1.23 11.97
C ARG A 22 -8.70 2.28 11.42
N ALA A 23 -8.55 3.40 12.13
CA ALA A 23 -7.64 4.47 11.72
C ALA A 23 -6.17 4.00 11.71
N ALA A 24 -5.76 3.21 12.71
CA ALA A 24 -4.44 2.61 12.78
C ALA A 24 -4.22 1.57 11.67
N ALA A 25 -5.24 0.75 11.38
CA ALA A 25 -5.21 -0.18 10.26
C ALA A 25 -5.10 0.53 8.90
N ALA A 26 -5.79 1.66 8.73
CA ALA A 26 -5.66 2.50 7.54
C ALA A 26 -4.24 3.12 7.43
N GLY A 27 -3.69 3.65 8.53
CA GLY A 27 -2.31 4.15 8.59
C GLY A 27 -1.27 3.07 8.26
N THR A 28 -1.54 1.82 8.67
CA THR A 28 -0.71 0.64 8.34
C THR A 28 -0.73 0.37 6.84
N CYS A 29 -1.90 0.41 6.20
CA CYS A 29 -2.02 0.24 4.75
C CYS A 29 -1.27 1.34 3.98
N LEU A 30 -1.41 2.60 4.40
CA LEU A 30 -0.69 3.73 3.78
C LEU A 30 0.83 3.57 3.91
N SER A 31 1.30 3.18 5.09
CA SER A 31 2.73 2.96 5.34
C SER A 31 3.26 1.83 4.46
N ALA A 32 2.49 0.74 4.31
CA ALA A 32 2.87 -0.36 3.46
C ALA A 32 2.94 0.01 1.97
N LEU A 33 1.97 0.78 1.45
CA LEU A 33 2.03 1.26 0.06
C LEU A 33 3.24 2.17 -0.15
N ARG A 34 3.56 3.05 0.81
CA ARG A 34 4.76 3.90 0.78
C ARG A 34 6.03 3.07 0.75
N LEU A 35 6.14 2.08 1.62
CA LEU A 35 7.28 1.17 1.69
C LEU A 35 7.44 0.38 0.38
N LEU A 36 6.37 -0.21 -0.16
CA LEU A 36 6.41 -0.90 -1.45
C LEU A 36 6.90 0.02 -2.58
N ARG A 37 6.43 1.27 -2.62
CA ARG A 37 6.91 2.25 -3.60
C ARG A 37 8.39 2.56 -3.42
N GLN A 38 8.84 2.85 -2.20
CA GLN A 38 10.24 3.11 -1.90
C GLN A 38 11.14 1.93 -2.32
N LEU A 39 10.70 0.69 -2.07
CA LEU A 39 11.43 -0.50 -2.50
C LEU A 39 11.60 -0.59 -4.02
N VAL A 40 10.55 -0.27 -4.78
CA VAL A 40 10.64 -0.25 -6.25
C VAL A 40 11.53 0.89 -6.73
N VAL A 41 11.43 2.08 -6.14
CA VAL A 41 12.31 3.22 -6.47
C VAL A 41 13.78 2.84 -6.24
N GLN A 42 14.09 2.19 -5.12
CA GLN A 42 15.45 1.77 -4.80
C GLN A 42 15.96 0.65 -5.72
N ALA A 43 15.07 -0.22 -6.21
CA ALA A 43 15.46 -1.36 -7.04
C ALA A 43 15.61 -1.02 -8.53
N ASP A 44 14.70 -0.22 -9.10
CA ASP A 44 14.60 0.01 -10.54
C ASP A 44 14.23 1.45 -10.91
N GLY A 45 14.17 2.34 -9.92
CA GLY A 45 14.01 3.78 -10.12
C GLY A 45 12.57 4.28 -10.18
N GLU A 46 12.45 5.60 -10.35
CA GLU A 46 11.20 6.34 -10.23
C GLU A 46 10.16 5.94 -11.29
N VAL A 47 10.61 5.66 -12.52
CA VAL A 47 9.71 5.30 -13.64
C VAL A 47 9.00 3.98 -13.37
N SER A 48 9.72 2.99 -12.83
CA SER A 48 9.15 1.69 -12.49
C SER A 48 8.21 1.78 -11.29
N ALA A 49 8.54 2.60 -10.30
CA ALA A 49 7.64 2.87 -9.17
C ALA A 49 6.33 3.56 -9.61
N ALA A 50 6.43 4.55 -10.50
CA ALA A 50 5.26 5.21 -11.07
C ALA A 50 4.39 4.24 -11.88
N THR A 51 5.00 3.33 -12.62
CA THR A 51 4.25 2.38 -13.46
C THR A 51 3.61 1.26 -12.63
N LEU A 52 4.39 0.64 -11.74
CA LEU A 52 3.96 -0.55 -11.01
C LEU A 52 3.10 -0.23 -9.80
N ILE A 53 3.42 0.85 -9.07
CA ILE A 53 2.75 1.18 -7.81
C ILE A 53 1.70 2.26 -8.05
N ASP A 54 2.11 3.45 -8.52
CA ASP A 54 1.19 4.58 -8.71
C ASP A 54 0.11 4.21 -9.74
N GLY A 55 0.49 3.55 -10.84
CA GLY A 55 -0.42 3.03 -11.86
C GLY A 55 -1.42 2.00 -11.32
N SER A 56 -0.98 1.08 -10.46
CA SER A 56 -1.85 0.05 -9.87
C SER A 56 -2.82 0.63 -8.83
N VAL A 57 -2.33 1.54 -7.99
CA VAL A 57 -3.14 2.30 -7.02
C VAL A 57 -4.18 3.14 -7.77
N GLY A 58 -3.77 3.86 -8.80
CA GLY A 58 -4.67 4.66 -9.63
C GLY A 58 -5.75 3.84 -10.35
N ALA A 59 -5.38 2.70 -10.94
CA ALA A 59 -6.31 1.79 -11.61
C ALA A 59 -7.34 1.21 -10.63
N CYS A 60 -6.89 0.77 -9.45
CA CYS A 60 -7.78 0.23 -8.43
C CYS A 60 -8.72 1.31 -7.85
N LEU A 61 -8.24 2.54 -7.61
CA LEU A 61 -9.10 3.66 -7.22
C LEU A 61 -10.16 3.99 -8.27
N LEU A 62 -9.77 4.01 -9.54
CA LEU A 62 -10.72 4.21 -10.65
C LEU A 62 -11.77 3.11 -10.67
N GLN A 63 -11.36 1.85 -10.48
CA GLN A 63 -12.29 0.71 -10.42
C GLN A 63 -13.29 0.88 -9.28
N HIS A 64 -12.86 1.24 -8.07
CA HIS A 64 -13.76 1.49 -6.94
C HIS A 64 -14.72 2.65 -7.22
N LYS A 65 -14.26 3.74 -7.83
CA LYS A 65 -15.11 4.88 -8.23
C LYS A 65 -16.16 4.48 -9.26
N LEU A 66 -15.78 3.71 -10.27
CA LEU A 66 -16.70 3.24 -11.31
C LEU A 66 -17.73 2.25 -10.74
N THR A 67 -17.33 1.40 -9.80
CA THR A 67 -18.26 0.52 -9.08
C THR A 67 -19.26 1.33 -8.27
N ALA A 68 -18.80 2.32 -7.48
CA ALA A 68 -19.69 3.18 -6.71
C ALA A 68 -20.65 3.99 -7.61
N LEU A 69 -20.16 4.51 -8.74
CA LEU A 69 -20.98 5.20 -9.74
C LEU A 69 -22.05 4.28 -10.32
N LYS A 70 -21.72 3.01 -10.57
CA LYS A 70 -22.67 2.02 -11.09
C LYS A 70 -23.74 1.65 -10.06
N GLU A 71 -23.39 1.60 -8.77
CA GLU A 71 -24.29 1.19 -7.70
C GLU A 71 -25.21 2.32 -7.22
N VAL A 72 -24.67 3.53 -7.09
CA VAL A 72 -25.35 4.67 -6.44
C VAL A 72 -25.70 5.79 -7.42
N GLY A 73 -25.17 5.76 -8.65
CA GLY A 73 -25.44 6.76 -9.69
C GLY A 73 -24.61 8.05 -9.56
N GLU A 74 -23.86 8.21 -8.48
CA GLU A 74 -22.87 9.28 -8.29
C GLU A 74 -21.54 8.73 -7.74
N VAL A 75 -20.47 9.50 -7.91
CA VAL A 75 -19.18 9.19 -7.27
C VAL A 75 -19.22 9.75 -5.84
N PRO A 76 -19.04 8.92 -4.80
CA PRO A 76 -19.00 9.39 -3.42
C PRO A 76 -17.93 10.47 -3.22
N PRO A 77 -18.16 11.44 -2.32
CA PRO A 77 -17.15 12.43 -1.99
C PRO A 77 -15.90 11.74 -1.45
N ALA A 78 -14.73 12.24 -1.82
CA ALA A 78 -13.47 11.72 -1.32
C ALA A 78 -13.33 11.96 0.19
N ILE A 79 -12.84 10.94 0.89
CA ILE A 79 -12.53 11.02 2.32
C ILE A 79 -11.08 11.47 2.49
N PRO A 80 -10.79 12.43 3.40
CA PRO A 80 -9.42 12.80 3.73
C PRO A 80 -8.59 11.60 4.17
N LEU A 81 -7.32 11.57 3.75
CA LEU A 81 -6.42 10.48 4.12
C LEU A 81 -6.11 10.52 5.62
N PRO A 82 -6.12 9.37 6.30
CA PRO A 82 -5.57 9.26 7.64
C PRO A 82 -4.05 9.47 7.58
N ALA A 83 -3.45 9.80 8.73
CA ALA A 83 -2.01 9.85 8.85
C ALA A 83 -1.42 8.44 8.67
N PRO A 84 -0.29 8.28 7.94
CA PRO A 84 0.49 7.05 7.97
C PRO A 84 0.94 6.70 9.39
N SER A 85 1.20 5.42 9.62
CA SER A 85 1.82 4.96 10.86
C SER A 85 3.23 5.55 11.00
N LEU A 86 3.57 5.96 12.22
CA LEU A 86 4.87 6.58 12.50
C LEU A 86 5.94 5.48 12.69
N PRO A 87 7.19 5.72 12.23
CA PRO A 87 8.31 4.84 12.54
C PRO A 87 8.42 4.56 14.04
N GLY A 88 8.63 3.30 14.40
CA GLY A 88 8.72 2.86 15.80
C GLY A 88 7.41 2.49 16.48
N THR A 89 6.24 2.68 15.83
CA THR A 89 4.97 2.15 16.36
C THR A 89 4.74 0.70 15.95
N ARG A 90 3.84 0.01 16.66
CA ARG A 90 3.45 -1.37 16.35
C ARG A 90 2.85 -1.48 14.95
N GLU A 91 2.04 -0.52 14.56
CA GLU A 91 1.37 -0.44 13.27
C GLU A 91 2.37 -0.31 12.13
N TYR A 92 3.43 0.49 12.33
CA TYR A 92 4.50 0.60 11.36
C TYR A 92 5.30 -0.70 11.27
N ALA A 93 5.60 -1.36 12.39
CA ALA A 93 6.24 -2.68 12.38
C ALA A 93 5.39 -3.72 11.62
N LEU A 94 4.07 -3.73 11.82
CA LEU A 94 3.15 -4.59 11.05
C LEU A 94 3.14 -4.25 9.55
N ALA A 95 3.29 -2.98 9.19
CA ALA A 95 3.43 -2.57 7.80
C ALA A 95 4.74 -3.10 7.20
N CYS A 96 5.87 -2.97 7.91
CA CYS A 96 7.16 -3.53 7.50
C CYS A 96 7.07 -5.05 7.31
N ASP A 97 6.56 -5.77 8.31
CA ASP A 97 6.42 -7.24 8.26
C ASP A 97 5.52 -7.67 7.08
N MET A 98 4.43 -6.95 6.85
CA MET A 98 3.54 -7.22 5.71
C MET A 98 4.30 -7.03 4.39
N VAL A 99 5.02 -5.92 4.23
CA VAL A 99 5.79 -5.62 3.02
C VAL A 99 6.89 -6.65 2.79
N ASP A 100 7.65 -7.01 3.81
CA ASP A 100 8.71 -8.02 3.71
C ASP A 100 8.17 -9.38 3.24
N ASN A 101 7.02 -9.79 3.80
CA ASN A 101 6.35 -11.03 3.37
C ASN A 101 5.84 -10.95 1.92
N LEU A 102 5.30 -9.79 1.50
CA LEU A 102 4.85 -9.58 0.13
C LEU A 102 6.02 -9.60 -0.86
N VAL A 103 7.17 -9.01 -0.50
CA VAL A 103 8.40 -9.09 -1.28
C VAL A 103 8.90 -10.52 -1.39
N MET A 104 8.90 -11.28 -0.29
CA MET A 104 9.28 -12.70 -0.33
C MET A 104 8.39 -13.50 -1.27
N VAL A 105 7.07 -13.24 -1.29
CA VAL A 105 6.15 -13.86 -2.25
C VAL A 105 6.49 -13.44 -3.68
N HIS A 106 6.72 -12.15 -3.92
CA HIS A 106 7.08 -11.62 -5.24
C HIS A 106 8.34 -12.30 -5.80
N GLN A 107 9.37 -12.51 -4.98
CA GLN A 107 10.60 -13.20 -5.39
C GLN A 107 10.41 -14.64 -5.88
N GLN A 108 9.29 -15.29 -5.52
CA GLN A 108 8.97 -16.65 -5.95
C GLN A 108 8.07 -16.67 -7.20
N MET A 109 7.65 -15.51 -7.70
CA MET A 109 6.68 -15.39 -8.78
C MET A 109 7.33 -14.77 -10.02
N PRO A 110 6.98 -15.24 -11.23
CA PRO A 110 7.47 -14.62 -12.45
C PRO A 110 6.78 -13.26 -12.70
N GLY A 111 7.59 -12.24 -13.03
CA GLY A 111 7.12 -10.89 -13.33
C GLY A 111 6.56 -10.14 -12.12
N ASN A 112 5.98 -8.96 -12.36
CA ASN A 112 5.57 -8.02 -11.29
C ASN A 112 4.10 -8.19 -10.85
N GLN A 113 3.45 -9.30 -11.23
CA GLN A 113 2.02 -9.51 -10.98
C GLN A 113 1.69 -9.65 -9.48
N ALA A 114 2.59 -10.26 -8.71
CA ALA A 114 2.42 -10.40 -7.26
C ALA A 114 2.44 -9.05 -6.56
N LEU A 115 3.37 -8.18 -6.97
CA LEU A 115 3.50 -6.81 -6.47
C LEU A 115 2.31 -5.93 -6.85
N VAL A 116 1.86 -6.01 -8.11
CA VAL A 116 0.64 -5.29 -8.57
C VAL A 116 -0.59 -5.75 -7.79
N GLN A 117 -0.77 -7.05 -7.60
CA GLN A 117 -1.88 -7.56 -6.79
C GLN A 117 -1.76 -7.13 -5.33
N ALA A 118 -0.55 -7.13 -4.75
CA ALA A 118 -0.33 -6.66 -3.39
C ALA A 118 -0.77 -5.21 -3.21
N CYS A 119 -0.44 -4.33 -4.15
CA CYS A 119 -0.88 -2.93 -4.13
C CYS A 119 -2.40 -2.81 -4.16
N ALA A 120 -3.06 -3.57 -5.04
CA ALA A 120 -4.52 -3.55 -5.15
C ALA A 120 -5.21 -4.09 -3.89
N GLU A 121 -4.66 -5.13 -3.27
CA GLU A 121 -5.18 -5.70 -2.02
C GLU A 121 -4.99 -4.76 -0.83
N VAL A 122 -3.80 -4.15 -0.69
CA VAL A 122 -3.54 -3.16 0.38
C VAL A 122 -4.43 -1.93 0.22
N LEU A 123 -4.62 -1.45 -1.02
CA LEU A 123 -5.53 -0.34 -1.29
C LEU A 123 -7.00 -0.70 -1.02
N SER A 124 -7.43 -1.90 -1.39
CA SER A 124 -8.80 -2.35 -1.10
C SER A 124 -9.03 -2.49 0.40
N ALA A 125 -8.01 -2.95 1.14
CA ALA A 125 -8.06 -2.97 2.60
C ALA A 125 -8.12 -1.55 3.18
N LEU A 126 -7.34 -0.60 2.67
CA LEU A 126 -7.41 0.81 3.06
C LEU A 126 -8.82 1.38 2.88
N VAL A 127 -9.42 1.22 1.70
CA VAL A 127 -10.79 1.67 1.40
C VAL A 127 -11.78 1.05 2.38
N GLY A 128 -11.65 -0.25 2.68
CA GLY A 128 -12.48 -0.94 3.66
C GLY A 128 -12.32 -0.43 5.10
N GLN A 129 -11.13 0.02 5.49
CA GLN A 129 -10.91 0.61 6.82
C GLN A 129 -11.42 2.05 6.92
N MET A 130 -11.36 2.81 5.81
CA MET A 130 -11.83 4.19 5.74
C MET A 130 -13.35 4.31 5.57
N ASP A 131 -14.03 3.20 5.23
CA ASP A 131 -15.46 3.18 4.90
C ASP A 131 -15.80 4.14 3.74
N GLY A 132 -14.87 4.25 2.79
CA GLY A 132 -15.03 5.10 1.61
C GLY A 132 -13.73 5.34 0.86
N LEU A 133 -13.85 6.11 -0.22
CA LEU A 133 -12.75 6.30 -1.17
C LEU A 133 -11.82 7.43 -0.72
N PRO A 134 -10.50 7.19 -0.62
CA PRO A 134 -9.55 8.25 -0.29
C PRO A 134 -9.42 9.27 -1.42
N ASP A 135 -9.02 10.48 -1.07
CA ASP A 135 -8.56 11.46 -2.05
C ASP A 135 -7.39 10.89 -2.86
N SER A 136 -7.60 10.77 -4.17
CA SER A 136 -6.66 10.12 -5.08
C SER A 136 -5.41 10.96 -5.33
N GLY A 137 -5.55 12.28 -5.38
CA GLY A 137 -4.42 13.19 -5.57
C GLY A 137 -3.53 13.15 -4.33
N ALA A 138 -4.13 13.36 -3.16
CA ALA A 138 -3.43 13.30 -1.89
C ALA A 138 -2.78 11.93 -1.65
N LEU A 139 -3.39 10.84 -2.11
CA LEU A 139 -2.81 9.50 -1.92
C LEU A 139 -1.57 9.34 -2.77
N LEU A 140 -1.65 9.66 -4.06
CA LEU A 140 -0.52 9.54 -4.98
C LEU A 140 0.63 10.47 -4.57
N ASP A 141 0.31 11.69 -4.12
CA ASP A 141 1.32 12.63 -3.62
C ASP A 141 1.98 12.10 -2.34
N LEU A 142 1.20 11.55 -1.39
CA LEU A 142 1.71 10.92 -0.18
C LEU A 142 2.61 9.71 -0.46
N LEU A 143 2.33 8.95 -1.52
CA LEU A 143 3.21 7.86 -1.95
C LEU A 143 4.53 8.39 -2.52
N ARG A 144 4.49 9.49 -3.29
CA ARG A 144 5.67 10.13 -3.90
C ARG A 144 6.57 10.83 -2.89
N ASP A 145 6.01 11.42 -1.85
CA ASP A 145 6.75 12.18 -0.83
C ASP A 145 7.72 11.35 0.02
N GLY A 146 7.68 10.02 -0.09
CA GLY A 146 8.60 9.10 0.59
C GLY A 146 10.09 9.24 0.24
N ALA A 147 10.48 10.12 -0.68
CA ALA A 147 11.88 10.38 -1.03
C ALA A 147 12.61 11.32 -0.04
N ALA A 148 11.90 12.11 0.77
CA ALA A 148 12.52 13.16 1.59
C ALA A 148 13.06 12.70 2.97
N ASP A 149 12.65 11.54 3.48
CA ASP A 149 13.00 11.06 4.83
C ASP A 149 14.27 10.19 4.91
N THR A 150 15.10 10.14 3.87
CA THR A 150 16.42 9.43 3.93
C THR A 150 17.53 10.28 4.55
N GLY A 151 17.18 11.08 5.56
CA GLY A 151 18.10 11.72 6.48
C GLY A 151 18.17 10.95 7.80
N ASP A 152 19.23 10.16 7.95
CA ASP A 152 19.77 9.63 9.22
C ASP A 152 19.25 8.26 9.73
N GLY A 153 20.04 7.22 9.44
CA GLY A 153 20.54 6.37 10.54
C GLY A 153 19.65 5.28 11.14
N MET A 154 19.05 4.38 10.34
CA MET A 154 18.98 2.97 10.73
C MET A 154 18.82 2.09 9.50
N GLY A 155 19.85 1.30 9.20
CA GLY A 155 19.83 0.32 8.12
C GLY A 155 18.75 -0.73 8.38
N VAL A 156 17.55 -0.51 7.83
CA VAL A 156 16.67 -1.60 7.49
C VAL A 156 17.43 -2.39 6.43
N SER A 157 17.77 -3.65 6.73
CA SER A 157 18.31 -4.57 5.73
C SER A 157 17.23 -4.85 4.70
N ILE A 158 17.05 -3.91 3.78
CA ILE A 158 16.14 -4.02 2.66
C ILE A 158 16.73 -5.10 1.76
N ARG A 159 16.13 -6.29 1.78
CA ARG A 159 16.41 -7.33 0.79
C ARG A 159 16.17 -6.70 -0.59
N THR A 160 17.15 -6.81 -1.48
CA THR A 160 17.03 -6.37 -2.87
C THR A 160 15.78 -6.98 -3.51
N LEU A 161 14.93 -6.12 -4.09
CA LEU A 161 13.73 -6.50 -4.81
C LEU A 161 14.13 -6.83 -6.27
N PRO A 162 14.13 -8.11 -6.70
CA PRO A 162 14.32 -8.43 -8.11
C PRO A 162 13.07 -8.03 -8.89
N LEU A 163 13.24 -7.14 -9.87
CA LEU A 163 12.19 -6.77 -10.81
C LEU A 163 12.47 -7.44 -12.15
N HIS A 164 11.40 -7.93 -12.80
CA HIS A 164 11.44 -8.75 -14.02
C HIS A 164 10.56 -8.17 -15.11
#